data_AF-A0A6A7LX36-F1
#
_entry.id   AF-A0A6A7LX36-F1
#
_cell.length_a   1.000
_cell.length_b   1.000
_cell.length_c   1.000
_cell.angle_alpha   90.00
_cell.angle_beta   90.00
_cell.angle_gamma   90.00
#
_symmetry.space_group_name_H-M   'P 1'
#
loop_
_entity.id
_entity.type
_entity.pdbx_description
1 polymer ?
#
loop_
_entity_poly.entity_id
_entity_poly.type
_entity_poly.pdbx_seq_one_letter_code
_entity_poly.pdbx_strand_id
1 'polypeptide(L)'
;ALMPGAPLVHPDAASYGLTVDPAGAPGAALAPGPNISSSHMQRFGDLERGFVQADRIFEHTFTIPAVHQGYLEPHACLVRAEATGQMDVWLTNKSPFFTREDLSQATGVPERQVRVHLAPLGGEFGGKGSLMDAAVAYHLARATGRPVKMVMTYAEELSSSNPRHDALVTLRTGVSSDGR
;
A
#
# COMPACT_ATOMS: atom_id res chain seq x y z
N ALA A 1 -1.21 -17.99 -7.34
CA ALA A 1 -0.25 -17.72 -6.25
C ALA A 1 -0.57 -18.46 -4.95
N LEU A 2 -1.83 -18.82 -4.65
CA LEU A 2 -2.22 -19.47 -3.38
C LEU A 2 -2.34 -21.00 -3.43
N MET A 3 -2.06 -21.63 -4.59
CA MET A 3 -2.18 -23.07 -4.75
C MET A 3 -1.06 -23.81 -3.99
N PRO A 4 -1.29 -25.06 -3.55
CA PRO A 4 -0.23 -25.91 -3.02
C PRO A 4 0.96 -25.98 -4.00
N GLY A 5 2.18 -25.76 -3.50
CA GLY A 5 3.40 -25.78 -4.30
C GLY A 5 3.69 -24.50 -5.10
N ALA A 6 2.89 -23.44 -4.96
CA ALA A 6 3.22 -22.14 -5.55
C ALA A 6 4.52 -21.58 -4.97
N PRO A 7 5.39 -20.96 -5.80
CA PRO A 7 6.60 -20.30 -5.30
C PRO A 7 6.23 -19.16 -4.36
N LEU A 8 7.04 -18.95 -3.32
CA LEU A 8 6.90 -17.82 -2.42
C LEU A 8 7.31 -16.54 -3.15
N VAL A 9 6.43 -15.54 -3.14
CA VAL A 9 6.68 -14.20 -3.69
C VAL A 9 7.71 -13.46 -2.84
N HIS A 10 7.62 -13.63 -1.52
CA HIS A 10 8.56 -13.07 -0.54
C HIS A 10 9.07 -14.20 0.36
N PRO A 11 10.10 -14.95 -0.06
CA PRO A 11 10.62 -16.08 0.72
C PRO A 11 11.15 -15.63 2.09
N ASP A 12 11.63 -14.39 2.18
CA ASP A 12 12.20 -13.82 3.39
C ASP A 12 11.31 -12.74 4.02
N ALA A 13 9.99 -12.78 3.81
CA ALA A 13 9.06 -11.71 4.20
C ALA A 13 9.21 -11.25 5.66
N ALA A 14 9.45 -12.20 6.58
CA ALA A 14 9.63 -11.91 8.01
C ALA A 14 10.90 -11.07 8.29
N SER A 15 11.92 -11.16 7.43
CA SER A 15 13.18 -10.40 7.57
C SER A 15 13.04 -8.93 7.18
N TYR A 16 11.98 -8.55 6.46
CA TYR A 16 11.84 -7.20 5.93
C TYR A 16 11.43 -6.20 7.01
N GLY A 17 10.95 -6.65 8.17
CA GLY A 17 10.49 -5.76 9.26
C GLY A 17 9.25 -4.92 8.92
N LEU A 18 8.68 -5.11 7.72
CA LEU A 18 7.50 -4.39 7.20
C LEU A 18 6.17 -5.00 7.68
N THR A 19 6.21 -6.22 8.21
CA THR A 19 5.02 -6.87 8.77
C THR A 19 4.78 -6.35 10.18
N VAL A 20 3.64 -5.72 10.42
CA VAL A 20 3.22 -5.32 11.77
C VAL A 20 2.21 -6.32 12.30
N ASP A 21 2.35 -6.69 13.57
CA ASP A 21 1.35 -7.54 14.23
C ASP A 21 0.06 -6.74 14.45
N PRO A 22 -1.06 -7.38 14.85
CA PRO A 22 -2.30 -6.67 15.16
C PRO A 22 -2.18 -5.62 16.28
N ALA A 23 -1.12 -5.65 17.08
CA ALA A 23 -0.79 -4.68 18.13
C ALA A 23 0.23 -3.61 17.67
N GLY A 24 0.66 -3.63 16.41
CA GLY A 24 1.59 -2.68 15.80
C GLY A 24 3.08 -3.02 15.95
N ALA A 25 3.45 -4.20 16.44
CA ALA A 25 4.85 -4.61 16.58
C ALA A 25 5.45 -5.04 15.22
N PRO A 26 6.59 -4.47 14.78
CA PRO A 26 7.24 -4.85 13.54
C PRO A 26 7.83 -6.27 13.59
N GLY A 27 7.91 -6.92 12.42
CA GLY A 27 8.43 -8.28 12.25
C GLY A 27 7.42 -9.42 12.48
N ALA A 28 6.12 -9.15 12.38
CA ALA A 28 5.10 -10.18 12.56
C ALA A 28 5.20 -11.30 11.50
N ALA A 29 4.95 -12.54 11.91
CA ALA A 29 4.86 -13.65 10.97
C ALA A 29 3.66 -13.44 10.02
N LEU A 30 3.87 -13.70 8.73
CA LEU A 30 2.77 -13.74 7.76
C LEU A 30 1.72 -14.79 8.17
N ALA A 31 0.50 -14.60 7.70
CA ALA A 31 -0.56 -15.57 7.93
C ALA A 31 -0.16 -16.95 7.35
N PRO A 32 -0.56 -18.06 8.00
CA PRO A 32 -0.15 -19.39 7.58
C PRO A 32 -0.68 -19.74 6.19
N GLY A 33 0.24 -19.98 5.24
CA GLY A 33 -0.04 -20.37 3.85
C GLY A 33 0.90 -19.69 2.84
N PRO A 34 1.15 -20.27 1.66
CA PRO A 34 1.99 -19.62 0.66
C PRO A 34 1.30 -18.35 0.16
N ASN A 35 2.01 -17.22 0.21
CA ASN A 35 1.59 -15.94 -0.36
C ASN A 35 0.35 -15.29 0.27
N ILE A 36 0.03 -15.59 1.54
CA ILE A 36 -0.98 -14.85 2.30
C ILE A 36 -0.31 -13.72 3.07
N SER A 37 -0.60 -12.48 2.69
CA SER A 37 -0.01 -11.30 3.35
C SER A 37 -0.59 -11.03 4.74
N SER A 38 -1.92 -11.19 4.91
CA SER A 38 -2.60 -10.97 6.19
C SER A 38 -3.89 -11.80 6.30
N SER A 39 -4.34 -12.06 7.53
CA SER A 39 -5.61 -12.72 7.82
C SER A 39 -6.22 -12.12 9.09
N HIS A 40 -7.51 -11.81 9.03
CA HIS A 40 -8.25 -11.19 10.14
C HIS A 40 -9.65 -11.80 10.24
N MET A 41 -10.07 -12.13 11.46
CA MET A 41 -11.40 -12.69 11.72
C MET A 41 -12.02 -12.02 12.94
N GLN A 42 -13.23 -11.50 12.77
CA GLN A 42 -14.04 -10.95 13.85
C GLN A 42 -15.38 -11.66 13.91
N ARG A 43 -15.90 -11.87 15.12
CA ARG A 43 -17.21 -12.46 15.37
C ARG A 43 -17.92 -11.68 16.46
N PHE A 44 -19.20 -11.40 16.24
CA PHE A 44 -20.05 -10.67 17.17
C PHE A 44 -21.36 -11.46 17.34
N GLY A 45 -21.76 -11.70 18.59
CA GLY A 45 -22.96 -12.48 18.89
C GLY A 45 -22.85 -13.96 18.50
N ASP A 46 -24.01 -14.60 18.31
CA ASP A 46 -24.16 -16.01 17.92
C ASP A 46 -24.74 -16.08 16.50
N LEU A 47 -23.85 -16.24 15.51
CA LEU A 47 -24.22 -16.28 14.09
C LEU A 47 -25.04 -17.53 13.73
N GLU A 48 -24.72 -18.68 14.32
CA GLU A 48 -25.44 -19.94 14.06
C GLU A 48 -26.90 -19.81 14.48
N ARG A 49 -27.12 -19.31 15.72
CA ARG A 49 -28.48 -19.01 16.19
C ARG A 49 -29.16 -17.99 15.30
N GLY A 50 -28.46 -16.93 14.89
CA GLY A 50 -29.00 -15.90 14.00
C GLY A 50 -29.49 -16.49 12.67
N PHE A 51 -28.72 -17.37 12.05
CA PHE A 51 -29.12 -18.03 10.80
C PHE A 51 -30.28 -19.02 10.98
N VAL A 52 -30.33 -19.75 12.10
CA VAL A 52 -31.47 -20.64 12.41
C VAL A 52 -32.76 -19.85 12.60
N GLN A 53 -32.68 -18.64 13.14
CA GLN A 53 -33.83 -17.77 13.39
C GLN A 53 -34.27 -16.93 12.19
N ALA A 54 -33.47 -16.89 11.12
CA ALA A 54 -33.78 -16.12 9.93
C ALA A 54 -34.86 -16.81 9.10
N ASP A 55 -35.86 -16.05 8.65
CA ASP A 55 -36.91 -16.56 7.75
C ASP A 55 -36.39 -16.74 6.32
N ARG A 56 -35.38 -15.95 5.92
CA ARG A 56 -34.72 -16.04 4.62
C ARG A 56 -33.22 -15.87 4.79
N ILE A 57 -32.45 -16.64 4.03
CA ILE A 57 -31.00 -16.54 3.96
C ILE A 57 -30.60 -16.31 2.51
N PHE A 58 -29.75 -15.31 2.29
CA PHE A 58 -29.17 -14.99 1.00
C PHE A 58 -27.66 -15.21 1.06
N GLU A 59 -27.11 -15.81 0.02
CA GLU A 59 -25.67 -15.98 -0.13
C GLU A 59 -25.26 -15.56 -1.54
N HIS A 60 -24.33 -14.60 -1.60
CA HIS A 60 -23.85 -14.04 -2.86
C HIS A 60 -22.34 -13.86 -2.80
N THR A 61 -21.70 -14.02 -3.95
CA THR A 61 -20.29 -13.71 -4.15
C THR A 61 -20.18 -12.58 -5.17
N PHE A 62 -19.45 -11.52 -4.80
CA PHE A 62 -19.21 -10.35 -5.61
C PHE A 62 -17.72 -10.25 -5.96
N THR A 63 -17.43 -9.91 -7.21
CA THR A 63 -16.07 -9.63 -7.66
C THR A 63 -15.93 -8.14 -7.93
N ILE A 64 -14.90 -7.54 -7.35
CA ILE A 64 -14.54 -6.13 -7.51
C ILE A 64 -13.20 -6.10 -8.24
N PRO A 65 -13.11 -5.48 -9.43
CA PRO A 65 -11.85 -5.41 -10.16
C PRO A 65 -10.89 -4.40 -9.53
N ALA A 66 -9.60 -4.56 -9.83
CA ALA A 66 -8.61 -3.53 -9.56
C ALA A 66 -8.89 -2.30 -10.45
N VAL A 67 -8.80 -1.10 -9.87
CA VAL A 67 -9.09 0.15 -10.57
C VAL A 67 -8.09 1.22 -10.16
N HIS A 68 -7.47 1.86 -11.15
CA HIS A 68 -6.63 3.04 -10.96
C HIS A 68 -7.49 4.28 -10.68
N GLN A 69 -6.96 5.20 -9.88
CA GLN A 69 -7.65 6.39 -9.38
C GLN A 69 -7.96 7.42 -10.48
N GLY A 70 -7.22 7.38 -11.59
CA GLY A 70 -7.47 8.22 -12.76
C GLY A 70 -7.14 9.70 -12.59
N TYR A 71 -6.24 10.06 -11.65
CA TYR A 71 -5.71 11.43 -11.60
C TYR A 71 -4.96 11.76 -12.89
N LEU A 72 -5.04 13.03 -13.32
CA LEU A 72 -4.48 13.47 -14.61
C LEU A 72 -2.98 13.72 -14.53
N GLU A 73 -2.50 14.21 -13.39
CA GLU A 73 -1.08 14.43 -13.16
C GLU A 73 -0.42 13.10 -12.76
N PRO A 74 0.56 12.59 -13.53
CA PRO A 74 1.31 11.40 -13.13
C PRO A 74 2.21 11.68 -11.92
N HIS A 75 2.76 10.64 -11.31
CA HIS A 75 3.77 10.76 -10.29
C HIS A 75 5.01 11.48 -10.83
N ALA A 76 5.48 12.44 -10.05
CA ALA A 76 6.68 13.19 -10.34
C ALA A 76 7.42 13.51 -9.04
N CYS A 77 8.75 13.49 -9.11
CA CYS A 77 9.60 13.93 -8.03
C CYS A 77 10.84 14.66 -8.56
N LEU A 78 11.41 15.51 -7.72
CA LEU A 78 12.75 16.06 -7.85
C LEU A 78 13.49 15.76 -6.55
N VAL A 79 14.64 15.12 -6.65
CA VAL A 79 15.48 14.80 -5.50
C VAL A 79 16.82 15.48 -5.65
N ARG A 80 17.28 16.12 -4.58
CA ARG A 80 18.63 16.65 -4.44
C ARG A 80 19.28 16.01 -3.22
N ALA A 81 20.46 15.42 -3.43
CA ALA A 81 21.31 14.91 -2.37
C ALA A 81 22.50 15.87 -2.18
N GLU A 82 22.59 16.49 -1.01
CA GLU A 82 23.68 17.39 -0.65
C GLU A 82 24.91 16.61 -0.19
N ALA A 83 26.10 17.17 -0.40
CA ALA A 83 27.36 16.59 0.09
C ALA A 83 27.39 16.45 1.63
N THR A 84 26.60 17.25 2.35
CA THR A 84 26.43 17.22 3.80
C THR A 84 25.58 16.03 4.30
N GLY A 85 24.98 15.27 3.39
CA GLY A 85 24.07 14.16 3.70
C GLY A 85 22.59 14.55 3.76
N GLN A 86 22.25 15.84 3.61
CA GLN A 86 20.85 16.29 3.52
C GLN A 86 20.22 15.81 2.20
N MET A 87 19.00 15.25 2.28
CA MET A 87 18.14 14.94 1.15
C MET A 87 16.98 15.93 1.10
N ASP A 88 16.87 16.69 0.03
CA ASP A 88 15.67 17.47 -0.30
C ASP A 88 14.86 16.73 -1.37
N VAL A 89 13.57 16.52 -1.12
CA VAL A 89 12.66 15.87 -2.05
C VAL A 89 11.45 16.75 -2.28
N TRP A 90 11.21 17.13 -3.54
CA TRP A 90 9.95 17.72 -3.98
C TRP A 90 9.11 16.63 -4.61
N LEU A 91 7.92 16.37 -4.08
CA LEU A 91 7.00 15.40 -4.66
C LEU A 91 5.53 15.77 -4.42
N THR A 92 4.65 15.16 -5.21
CA THR A 92 3.19 15.24 -5.07
C THR A 92 2.71 14.09 -4.20
N ASN A 93 2.47 14.34 -2.91
CA ASN A 93 2.14 13.28 -1.95
C ASN A 93 1.21 13.80 -0.83
N LYS A 94 0.31 12.94 -0.33
CA LYS A 94 -0.67 13.30 0.72
C LYS A 94 -0.21 13.08 2.16
N SER A 95 0.92 12.43 2.35
CA SER A 95 1.43 11.88 3.61
C SER A 95 2.94 12.17 3.76
N PRO A 96 3.33 13.47 3.88
CA PRO A 96 4.74 13.87 3.87
C PRO A 96 5.56 13.29 5.02
N PHE A 97 4.95 13.06 6.19
CA PHE A 97 5.65 12.48 7.34
C PHE A 97 5.97 11.00 7.13
N PHE A 98 4.98 10.20 6.69
CA PHE A 98 5.21 8.80 6.32
C PHE A 98 6.19 8.69 5.16
N THR A 99 6.09 9.56 4.16
CA THR A 99 7.07 9.62 3.06
C THR A 99 8.50 9.87 3.56
N ARG A 100 8.66 10.74 4.56
CA ARG A 100 9.97 11.04 5.14
C ARG A 100 10.55 9.82 5.84
N GLU A 101 9.73 9.11 6.60
CA GLU A 101 10.10 7.87 7.29
C GLU A 101 10.44 6.77 6.29
N ASP A 102 9.56 6.50 5.32
CA ASP A 102 9.76 5.51 4.27
C ASP A 102 11.05 5.79 3.47
N LEU A 103 11.32 7.06 3.13
CA LEU A 103 12.56 7.44 2.43
C LEU A 103 13.80 7.17 3.29
N SER A 104 13.72 7.47 4.58
CA SER A 104 14.80 7.18 5.53
C SER A 104 15.09 5.68 5.57
N GLN A 105 14.05 4.85 5.64
CA GLN A 105 14.19 3.39 5.63
C GLN A 105 14.75 2.87 4.30
N ALA A 106 14.22 3.35 3.18
CA ALA A 106 14.61 2.89 1.84
C ALA A 106 16.04 3.29 1.44
N THR A 107 16.53 4.45 1.92
CA THR A 107 17.82 5.02 1.49
C THR A 107 18.92 4.95 2.55
N GLY A 108 18.57 4.69 3.80
CA GLY A 108 19.48 4.74 4.94
C GLY A 108 19.87 6.16 5.40
N VAL A 109 19.30 7.21 4.80
CA VAL A 109 19.50 8.60 5.24
C VAL A 109 18.75 8.81 6.55
N PRO A 110 19.38 9.31 7.63
CA PRO A 110 18.67 9.61 8.86
C PRO A 110 17.45 10.51 8.62
N GLU A 111 16.29 10.16 9.16
CA GLU A 111 15.03 10.89 8.93
C GLU A 111 15.14 12.41 9.13
N ARG A 112 15.91 12.86 10.13
CA ARG A 112 16.18 14.29 10.40
C ARG A 112 16.90 15.02 9.26
N GLN A 113 17.57 14.28 8.37
CA GLN A 113 18.27 14.76 7.18
C GLN A 113 17.41 14.59 5.91
N VAL A 114 16.15 14.17 6.04
CA VAL A 114 15.19 14.10 4.93
C VAL A 114 14.23 15.26 5.04
N ARG A 115 14.22 16.13 4.02
CA ARG A 115 13.30 17.27 3.92
C ARG A 115 12.37 17.06 2.73
N VAL A 116 11.09 16.84 3.05
CA VAL A 116 10.02 16.73 2.06
C VAL A 116 9.41 18.11 1.82
N HIS A 117 9.37 18.52 0.56
CA HIS A 117 8.71 19.72 0.06
C HIS A 117 7.49 19.28 -0.76
N LEU A 118 6.29 19.62 -0.30
CA LEU A 118 5.08 19.29 -1.05
C LEU A 118 4.92 20.23 -2.25
N ALA A 119 4.87 19.65 -3.44
CA ALA A 119 4.48 20.35 -4.65
C ALA A 119 2.94 20.43 -4.76
N PRO A 120 2.38 21.39 -5.52
CA PRO A 120 0.96 21.39 -5.87
C PRO A 120 0.54 20.03 -6.44
N LEU A 121 -0.61 19.51 -6.00
CA LEU A 121 -1.05 18.14 -6.24
C LEU A 121 -2.19 18.11 -7.27
N GLY A 122 -1.96 17.49 -8.43
CA GLY A 122 -2.93 17.37 -9.53
C GLY A 122 -3.90 16.20 -9.41
N GLY A 123 -4.36 15.90 -8.18
CA GLY A 123 -5.22 14.75 -7.86
C GLY A 123 -4.45 13.56 -7.27
N GLU A 124 -5.14 12.77 -6.43
CA GLU A 124 -4.53 11.65 -5.69
C GLU A 124 -5.52 10.51 -5.44
N PHE A 125 -6.67 10.79 -4.82
CA PHE A 125 -7.77 9.84 -4.57
C PHE A 125 -7.35 8.49 -3.95
N GLY A 126 -6.30 8.48 -3.14
CA GLY A 126 -5.71 7.28 -2.54
C GLY A 126 -4.40 6.77 -3.16
N GLY A 127 -4.01 7.20 -4.37
CA GLY A 127 -2.93 6.58 -5.14
C GLY A 127 -1.53 7.17 -4.98
N LYS A 128 -1.38 8.37 -4.39
CA LYS A 128 -0.08 9.07 -4.24
C LYS A 128 0.39 9.15 -2.79
N GLY A 129 0.26 8.03 -2.07
CA GLY A 129 0.73 7.89 -0.68
C GLY A 129 2.16 7.36 -0.54
N SER A 130 2.67 6.63 -1.54
CA SER A 130 3.96 5.93 -1.48
C SER A 130 5.14 6.76 -2.00
N LEU A 131 6.36 6.24 -1.79
CA LEU A 131 7.61 6.85 -2.24
C LEU A 131 7.77 6.96 -3.77
N MET A 132 7.23 5.97 -4.49
CA MET A 132 7.44 5.79 -5.92
C MET A 132 8.94 5.91 -6.28
N ASP A 133 9.28 6.74 -7.28
CA ASP A 133 10.64 6.82 -7.81
C ASP A 133 11.63 7.60 -6.92
N ALA A 134 11.17 8.20 -5.81
CA ALA A 134 11.99 9.10 -5.02
C ALA A 134 13.26 8.45 -4.44
N ALA A 135 13.20 7.17 -4.03
CA ALA A 135 14.37 6.44 -3.55
C ALA A 135 15.40 6.20 -4.67
N VAL A 136 14.94 5.87 -5.89
CA VAL A 136 15.81 5.68 -7.06
C VAL A 136 16.44 7.02 -7.46
N ALA A 137 15.64 8.09 -7.51
CA ALA A 137 16.12 9.44 -7.79
C ALA A 137 17.18 9.89 -6.78
N TYR A 138 17.07 9.53 -5.50
CA TYR A 138 18.10 9.80 -4.49
C TYR A 138 19.44 9.12 -4.83
N HIS A 139 19.43 7.83 -5.12
CA HIS A 139 20.67 7.11 -5.44
C HIS A 139 21.35 7.66 -6.71
N LEU A 140 20.56 8.04 -7.72
CA LEU A 140 21.08 8.68 -8.93
C LEU A 140 21.60 10.10 -8.66
N ALA A 141 20.91 10.88 -7.82
CA ALA A 141 21.38 12.22 -7.43
C ALA A 141 22.72 12.12 -6.69
N ARG A 142 22.88 11.12 -5.84
CA ARG A 142 24.14 10.81 -5.15
C ARG A 142 25.25 10.36 -6.08
N ALA A 143 24.95 9.49 -7.05
CA ALA A 143 25.94 9.00 -8.00
C ALA A 143 26.43 10.11 -8.94
N THR A 144 25.55 11.06 -9.28
CA THR A 144 25.86 12.12 -10.24
C THR A 144 26.29 13.43 -9.59
N GLY A 145 26.04 13.63 -8.29
CA GLY A 145 26.23 14.90 -7.60
C GLY A 145 25.30 16.02 -8.09
N ARG A 146 24.19 15.66 -8.75
CA ARG A 146 23.25 16.61 -9.38
C ARG A 146 21.82 16.31 -8.95
N PRO A 147 20.93 17.31 -8.87
CA PRO A 147 19.51 17.05 -8.69
C PRO A 147 18.95 16.18 -9.81
N VAL A 148 18.11 15.21 -9.47
CA VAL A 148 17.49 14.27 -10.40
C VAL A 148 15.98 14.46 -10.38
N LYS A 149 15.39 14.72 -11.54
CA LYS A 149 13.94 14.79 -11.74
C LYS A 149 13.45 13.51 -12.40
N MET A 150 12.40 12.92 -11.87
CA MET A 150 11.68 11.80 -12.46
C MET A 150 10.22 12.17 -12.64
N VAL A 151 9.67 11.84 -13.80
CA VAL A 151 8.26 12.04 -14.15
C VAL A 151 7.82 10.79 -14.87
N MET A 152 6.85 10.07 -14.30
CA MET A 152 6.29 8.91 -14.97
C MET A 152 5.52 9.35 -16.21
N THR A 153 5.62 8.57 -17.27
CA THR A 153 4.63 8.58 -18.35
C THR A 153 3.29 8.09 -17.80
N TYR A 154 2.20 8.47 -18.47
CA TYR A 154 0.89 7.99 -18.04
C TYR A 154 0.72 6.48 -18.21
N ALA A 155 1.47 5.86 -19.13
CA ALA A 155 1.50 4.40 -19.26
C ALA A 155 2.16 3.74 -18.04
N GLU A 156 3.29 4.26 -17.57
CA GLU A 156 3.95 3.81 -16.34
C GLU A 156 3.06 4.03 -15.12
N GLU A 157 2.34 5.14 -15.06
CA GLU A 157 1.38 5.42 -14.01
C GLU A 157 0.29 4.33 -13.94
N LEU A 158 -0.30 3.95 -15.08
CA LEU A 158 -1.36 2.95 -15.11
C LEU A 158 -0.85 1.52 -14.86
N SER A 159 0.41 1.22 -15.17
CA SER A 159 0.97 -0.13 -15.05
C SER A 159 1.67 -0.41 -13.73
N SER A 160 2.23 0.62 -13.10
CA SER A 160 3.24 0.46 -12.03
C SER A 160 2.90 1.19 -10.73
N SER A 161 1.84 2.01 -10.71
CA SER A 161 1.42 2.71 -9.50
C SER A 161 0.59 1.84 -8.57
N ASN A 162 -0.08 2.45 -7.58
CA ASN A 162 -0.81 1.76 -6.52
C ASN A 162 -2.34 1.86 -6.73
N PRO A 163 -2.95 0.98 -7.55
CA PRO A 163 -4.39 0.98 -7.75
C PRO A 163 -5.12 0.44 -6.51
N ARG A 164 -6.45 0.56 -6.51
CA ARG A 164 -7.29 -0.17 -5.57
C ARG A 164 -7.13 -1.68 -5.81
N HIS A 165 -6.92 -2.44 -4.74
CA HIS A 165 -6.93 -3.90 -4.78
C HIS A 165 -8.25 -4.45 -5.33
N ASP A 166 -8.16 -5.52 -6.11
CA ASP A 166 -9.31 -6.35 -6.43
C ASP A 166 -9.77 -7.14 -5.19
N ALA A 167 -11.03 -7.55 -5.20
CA ALA A 167 -11.59 -8.32 -4.09
C ALA A 167 -12.63 -9.32 -4.58
N LEU A 168 -12.65 -10.49 -3.93
CA LEU A 168 -13.75 -11.44 -3.99
C LEU A 168 -14.42 -11.46 -2.62
N VAL A 169 -15.69 -11.05 -2.56
CA VAL A 169 -16.43 -10.90 -1.30
C VAL A 169 -17.62 -11.84 -1.31
N THR A 170 -17.62 -12.82 -0.43
CA THR A 170 -18.79 -13.68 -0.17
C THR A 170 -19.53 -13.16 1.04
N LEU A 171 -20.81 -12.84 0.85
CA LEU A 171 -21.72 -12.37 1.89
C LEU A 171 -22.83 -13.39 2.08
N ARG A 172 -23.02 -13.80 3.33
CA ARG A 172 -24.17 -14.59 3.75
C ARG A 172 -24.97 -13.81 4.78
N THR A 173 -26.24 -13.54 4.49
CA THR A 173 -27.10 -12.67 5.28
C THR A 173 -28.42 -13.36 5.56
N GLY A 174 -28.79 -13.46 6.83
CA GLY A 174 -30.13 -13.88 7.27
C GLY A 174 -31.00 -12.65 7.52
N VAL A 175 -32.28 -12.72 7.17
CA VAL A 175 -33.27 -11.68 7.43
C VAL A 175 -34.59 -12.31 7.86
N SER A 176 -35.28 -11.70 8.81
CA SER A 176 -36.66 -12.06 9.17
C SER A 176 -37.66 -11.56 8.12
N SER A 177 -38.88 -12.07 8.19
CA SER A 177 -40.00 -11.67 7.33
C SER A 177 -40.43 -10.21 7.53
N ASP A 178 -40.15 -9.61 8.70
CA ASP A 178 -40.35 -8.18 8.98
C ASP A 178 -39.12 -7.31 8.62
N GLY A 179 -38.08 -7.90 8.02
CA GLY A 179 -36.94 -7.17 7.45
C GLY A 179 -35.79 -6.86 8.41
N ARG A 180 -35.69 -7.57 9.54
CA ARG A 180 -34.62 -7.42 10.53
C ARG A 180 -33.48 -8.40 10.32
#